data_AF-A0A849I6Q7-F1
#
_entry.id   AF-A0A849I6Q7-F1
#
_cell.length_a   1.000
_cell.length_b   1.000
_cell.length_c   1.000
_cell.angle_alpha   90.00
_cell.angle_beta   90.00
_cell.angle_gamma   90.00
#
_symmetry.space_group_name_H-M   'P 1'
#
loop_
_entity.id
_entity.type
_entity.pdbx_description
1 polymer ?
#
loop_
_entity_poly.entity_id
_entity_poly.type
_entity_poly.pdbx_seq_one_letter_code
_entity_poly.pdbx_strand_id
1 'polypeptide(L)'
;MRPSGTLPEGSVPRPFPGASTDRPAASPALLARGRVAYGAFCAPCHGASGGGDGSVVQRGFPAPPPFASLDEAARAPARIVDVIRHGHGRMRPMAEQVGNADSWSIAEHVSRMGTEP
;
A
#
# COMPACT_ATOMS: atom_id res chain seq x y z
N MET A 1 -11.80 39.52 3.96
CA MET A 1 -10.38 39.12 4.12
C MET A 1 -10.20 38.38 5.44
N ARG A 2 -9.70 37.14 5.40
CA ARG A 2 -9.16 36.43 6.59
C ARG A 2 -7.67 36.18 6.31
N PRO A 3 -6.75 36.44 7.26
CA PRO A 3 -5.33 36.29 7.00
C PRO A 3 -4.94 34.81 6.91
N SER A 4 -4.19 34.46 5.86
CA SER A 4 -3.55 33.16 5.72
C SER A 4 -2.47 33.01 6.79
N GLY A 5 -2.74 32.20 7.81
CA GLY A 5 -1.72 31.73 8.74
C GLY A 5 -0.88 30.65 8.07
N THR A 6 0.39 30.95 7.84
CA THR A 6 1.43 29.99 7.46
C THR A 6 1.69 29.03 8.63
N LEU A 7 1.56 27.73 8.38
CA LEU A 7 2.06 26.70 9.30
C LEU A 7 3.58 26.57 9.16
N PRO A 8 4.32 26.33 10.26
CA PRO A 8 5.78 26.19 10.22
C PRO A 8 6.21 24.91 9.50
N GLU A 9 7.26 25.02 8.67
CA GLU A 9 7.91 23.90 7.98
C GLU A 9 8.55 22.94 9.00
N GLY A 10 7.84 21.86 9.32
CA GLY A 10 8.31 20.77 10.16
C GLY A 10 7.97 19.43 9.55
N SER A 11 8.87 18.91 8.72
CA SER A 11 8.96 17.52 8.24
C SER A 11 7.66 16.88 7.73
N VAL A 12 7.19 17.34 6.56
CA VAL A 12 6.51 16.43 5.64
C VAL A 12 7.57 15.41 5.20
N PRO A 13 7.38 14.08 5.35
CA PRO A 13 8.30 13.12 4.76
C PRO A 13 8.46 13.47 3.29
N ARG A 14 9.69 13.78 2.89
CA ARG A 14 9.98 14.13 1.50
C ARG A 14 9.46 13.01 0.60
N PRO A 15 8.72 13.31 -0.49
CA PRO A 15 8.46 12.31 -1.51
C PRO A 15 9.81 11.75 -1.96
N PHE A 16 10.02 10.46 -1.71
CA PHE A 16 11.29 9.81 -2.02
C PHE A 16 11.51 9.81 -3.53
N PRO A 17 12.75 10.09 -4.01
CA PRO A 17 13.02 10.26 -5.42
C PRO A 17 12.80 8.97 -6.22
N GLY A 18 12.28 9.14 -7.44
CA GLY A 18 12.43 8.18 -8.54
C GLY A 18 11.12 7.57 -9.05
N ALA A 19 10.46 8.28 -9.97
CA ALA A 19 9.52 7.68 -10.90
C ALA A 19 10.30 6.82 -11.92
N SER A 20 10.60 5.56 -11.58
CA SER A 20 10.85 4.54 -12.60
C SER A 20 9.56 3.79 -12.86
N THR A 21 9.15 3.69 -14.12
CA THR A 21 8.04 2.82 -14.55
C THR A 21 8.44 1.35 -14.55
N ASP A 22 9.74 1.05 -14.54
CA ASP A 22 10.28 -0.29 -14.39
C ASP A 22 10.14 -0.83 -12.96
N ARG A 23 9.77 -2.10 -12.85
CA ARG A 23 9.73 -2.84 -11.59
C ARG A 23 11.14 -2.90 -11.01
N PRO A 24 11.39 -2.37 -9.80
CA PRO A 24 12.68 -2.51 -9.14
C PRO A 24 12.94 -3.97 -8.80
N ALA A 25 14.22 -4.39 -8.85
CA ALA A 25 14.61 -5.71 -8.38
C ALA A 25 14.27 -5.89 -6.89
N ALA A 26 13.73 -7.06 -6.54
CA ALA A 26 13.44 -7.40 -5.16
C ALA A 26 14.73 -7.38 -4.33
N SER A 27 14.71 -6.64 -3.22
CA SER A 27 15.83 -6.54 -2.28
C SER A 27 15.31 -6.45 -0.84
N PRO A 28 16.13 -6.80 0.17
CA PRO A 28 15.73 -6.64 1.57
C PRO A 28 15.31 -5.21 1.91
N ALA A 29 15.99 -4.21 1.36
CA ALA A 29 15.64 -2.81 1.55
C ALA A 29 14.27 -2.45 0.93
N LEU A 30 13.98 -2.96 -0.28
CA LEU A 30 12.68 -2.77 -0.92
C LEU A 30 11.55 -3.41 -0.10
N LEU A 31 11.77 -4.61 0.41
CA LEU A 31 10.78 -5.30 1.26
C LEU A 31 10.58 -4.61 2.61
N ALA A 32 11.64 -4.11 3.24
CA ALA A 32 11.56 -3.35 4.47
C ALA A 32 10.77 -2.06 4.28
N ARG A 33 11.03 -1.33 3.18
CA ARG A 33 10.26 -0.16 2.77
C ARG A 33 8.78 -0.51 2.54
N GLY A 34 8.52 -1.60 1.82
CA GLY A 34 7.18 -2.12 1.56
C GLY A 34 6.40 -2.42 2.85
N ARG A 35 7.05 -3.03 3.84
CA ARG A 35 6.46 -3.30 5.16
C ARG A 35 6.06 -2.02 5.89
N VAL A 36 6.93 -1.01 5.89
CA VAL A 36 6.63 0.29 6.53
C VAL A 36 5.47 0.99 5.82
N ALA A 37 5.51 1.08 4.50
CA ALA A 37 4.46 1.74 3.72
C ALA A 37 3.11 0.99 3.83
N TYR A 38 3.14 -0.35 3.83
CA TYR A 38 1.95 -1.18 4.04
C TYR A 38 1.29 -0.91 5.41
N GLY A 39 2.11 -0.81 6.47
CA GLY A 39 1.61 -0.49 7.81
C GLY A 39 0.87 0.86 7.85
N ALA A 40 1.37 1.86 7.12
CA ALA A 40 0.78 3.20 7.10
C ALA A 40 -0.50 3.27 6.25
N PHE A 41 -0.50 2.68 5.05
CA PHE A 41 -1.55 2.91 4.05
C PHE A 41 -2.54 1.76 3.88
N CYS A 42 -2.15 0.52 4.21
CA CYS A 42 -2.89 -0.68 3.84
C CYS A 42 -3.45 -1.42 5.05
N ALA A 43 -2.66 -1.53 6.13
CA ALA A 43 -3.03 -2.27 7.34
C ALA A 43 -4.35 -1.81 8.00
N PRO A 44 -4.77 -0.53 7.95
CA PRO A 44 -6.08 -0.13 8.49
C PRO A 44 -7.26 -0.86 7.86
N CYS A 45 -7.15 -1.29 6.60
CA CYS A 45 -8.19 -2.06 5.90
C CYS A 45 -7.86 -3.56 5.82
N HIS A 46 -6.60 -3.90 5.52
CA HIS A 46 -6.18 -5.27 5.24
C HIS A 46 -5.65 -6.03 6.47
N GLY A 47 -5.50 -5.38 7.62
CA GLY A 47 -4.88 -5.97 8.81
C GLY A 47 -3.36 -5.99 8.72
N ALA A 48 -2.66 -6.22 9.85
CA ALA A 48 -1.19 -6.24 9.85
C ALA A 48 -0.61 -7.48 9.13
N SER A 49 -1.36 -8.57 9.09
CA SER A 49 -1.02 -9.84 8.42
C SER A 49 -1.60 -9.97 7.01
N GLY A 50 -2.42 -9.01 6.56
CA GLY A 50 -3.17 -9.15 5.31
C GLY A 50 -4.41 -10.06 5.40
N GLY A 51 -4.92 -10.32 6.61
CA GLY A 51 -6.09 -11.15 6.87
C GLY A 51 -7.45 -10.50 6.54
N GLY A 52 -7.47 -9.21 6.19
CA GLY A 52 -8.72 -8.49 5.93
C GLY A 52 -9.50 -8.11 7.18
N ASP A 53 -8.82 -7.99 8.31
CA ASP A 53 -9.35 -7.77 9.66
C ASP A 53 -8.92 -6.40 10.24
N GLY A 54 -8.55 -5.47 9.36
CA GLY A 54 -8.09 -4.13 9.75
C GLY A 54 -9.13 -3.33 10.54
N SER A 55 -8.67 -2.28 11.24
CA SER A 55 -9.50 -1.44 12.10
C SER A 55 -10.69 -0.77 11.39
N VAL A 56 -10.62 -0.57 10.07
CA VAL A 56 -11.72 -0.06 9.24
C VAL A 56 -12.85 -1.10 9.11
N VAL A 57 -12.51 -2.38 9.02
CA VAL A 57 -13.49 -3.49 8.96
C VAL A 57 -14.25 -3.59 10.28
N GLN A 58 -13.56 -3.41 11.40
CA GLN A 58 -14.17 -3.37 12.74
C GLN A 58 -15.19 -2.23 12.91
N ARG A 59 -15.17 -1.23 12.04
CA ARG A 59 -16.13 -0.11 12.00
C ARG A 59 -17.30 -0.34 11.04
N GLY A 60 -17.48 -1.57 10.53
CA GLY A 60 -18.61 -1.97 9.70
C GLY A 60 -18.39 -1.85 8.19
N PHE A 61 -17.16 -1.57 7.74
CA PHE A 61 -16.83 -1.66 6.31
C PHE A 61 -16.63 -3.12 5.88
N PRO A 62 -16.95 -3.48 4.62
CA PRO A 62 -16.72 -4.84 4.13
C PRO A 62 -15.26 -5.25 4.23
N ALA A 63 -15.00 -6.46 4.72
CA ALA A 63 -13.67 -7.05 4.78
C ALA A 63 -13.12 -7.28 3.36
N PRO A 64 -11.88 -6.83 3.05
CA PRO A 64 -11.20 -7.28 1.86
C PRO A 64 -10.83 -8.77 1.99
N PRO A 65 -10.66 -9.49 0.88
CA PRO A 65 -10.24 -10.89 0.93
C PRO A 65 -8.85 -11.01 1.60
N PRO A 66 -8.62 -12.04 2.42
CA PRO A 66 -7.29 -12.35 2.94
C PRO A 66 -6.30 -12.58 1.78
N PHE A 67 -5.08 -12.07 1.87
CA PHE A 67 -4.10 -12.24 0.78
C PHE A 67 -3.72 -13.71 0.54
N ALA A 68 -3.76 -14.54 1.59
CA ALA A 68 -3.51 -15.97 1.50
C ALA A 68 -4.59 -16.72 0.67
N SER A 69 -5.81 -16.20 0.58
CA SER A 69 -6.88 -16.83 -0.20
C SER A 69 -6.90 -16.42 -1.67
N LEU A 70 -6.03 -15.49 -2.09
CA LEU A 70 -5.95 -15.06 -3.49
C LEU A 70 -5.29 -16.13 -4.35
N ASP A 71 -5.41 -16.01 -5.68
CA ASP A 71 -4.61 -16.81 -6.59
C ASP A 71 -3.25 -16.13 -6.91
N GLU A 72 -2.39 -16.82 -7.64
CA GLU A 72 -1.07 -16.29 -8.00
C GLU A 72 -1.15 -15.03 -8.88
N ALA A 73 -2.13 -14.97 -9.80
CA ALA A 73 -2.30 -13.83 -10.69
C ALA A 73 -2.73 -12.56 -9.93
N ALA A 74 -3.62 -12.69 -8.96
CA ALA A 74 -4.04 -11.63 -8.07
C ALA A 74 -2.91 -11.18 -7.13
N ARG A 75 -2.00 -12.08 -6.76
CA ARG A 75 -0.80 -11.76 -5.97
C ARG A 75 0.37 -11.25 -6.78
N ALA A 76 0.30 -11.22 -8.11
CA ALA A 76 1.40 -10.74 -8.93
C ALA A 76 1.72 -9.25 -8.62
N PRO A 77 2.99 -8.85 -8.43
CA PRO A 77 3.33 -7.48 -8.05
C PRO A 77 2.76 -6.40 -8.99
N ALA A 78 2.75 -6.67 -10.30
CA ALA A 78 2.16 -5.73 -11.28
C ALA A 78 0.65 -5.56 -11.07
N ARG A 79 -0.07 -6.65 -10.76
CA ARG A 79 -1.50 -6.59 -10.48
C ARG A 79 -1.77 -5.81 -9.20
N ILE A 80 -0.96 -5.98 -8.16
CA ILE A 80 -1.09 -5.22 -6.92
C ILE A 80 -0.82 -3.72 -7.16
N VAL A 81 0.20 -3.35 -7.93
CA VAL A 81 0.46 -1.95 -8.30
C VAL A 81 -0.72 -1.35 -9.07
N ASP A 82 -1.33 -2.11 -9.97
CA ASP A 82 -2.54 -1.71 -10.69
C ASP A 82 -3.72 -1.46 -9.74
N VAL A 83 -3.98 -2.37 -8.79
CA VAL A 83 -4.99 -2.17 -7.73
C VAL A 83 -4.70 -0.92 -6.90
N ILE A 84 -3.44 -0.69 -6.50
CA ILE A 84 -3.07 0.49 -5.72
C ILE A 84 -3.37 1.77 -6.51
N ARG A 85 -3.04 1.79 -7.80
CA ARG A 85 -3.21 2.99 -8.64
C ARG A 85 -4.65 3.26 -9.03
N HIS A 86 -5.40 2.23 -9.38
CA HIS A 86 -6.71 2.37 -10.02
C HIS A 86 -7.87 1.91 -9.13
N GLY A 87 -7.58 1.29 -7.98
CA GLY A 87 -8.57 0.65 -7.14
C GLY A 87 -9.02 -0.70 -7.71
N HIS A 88 -9.82 -1.42 -6.91
CA HIS A 88 -10.46 -2.65 -7.35
C HIS A 88 -11.64 -3.01 -6.44
N GLY A 89 -12.80 -3.27 -7.02
CA GLY A 89 -14.02 -3.53 -6.26
C GLY A 89 -14.34 -2.35 -5.34
N ARG A 90 -14.32 -2.59 -4.01
CA ARG A 90 -14.55 -1.55 -2.99
C ARG A 90 -13.28 -0.83 -2.53
N MET A 91 -12.09 -1.30 -2.93
CA MET A 91 -10.84 -0.61 -2.65
C MET A 91 -10.73 0.61 -3.58
N ARG A 92 -10.68 1.81 -2.99
CA ARG A 92 -10.47 3.06 -3.73
C ARG A 92 -9.04 3.14 -4.29
N PRO A 93 -8.81 3.88 -5.38
CA PRO A 93 -7.47 4.21 -5.83
C PRO A 93 -6.71 4.96 -4.73
N MET A 94 -5.41 4.68 -4.63
CA MET A 94 -4.50 5.24 -3.62
C MET A 94 -3.31 5.95 -4.28
N ALA A 95 -3.35 6.23 -5.58
CA ALA A 95 -2.24 6.83 -6.33
C ALA A 95 -1.80 8.20 -5.80
N GLU A 96 -2.70 8.96 -5.19
CA GLU A 96 -2.38 10.27 -4.59
C GLU A 96 -1.68 10.12 -3.23
N GLN A 97 -1.97 9.05 -2.49
CA GLN A 97 -1.37 8.78 -1.18
C GLN A 97 -0.10 7.93 -1.28
N VAL A 98 0.00 7.06 -2.28
CA VAL A 98 1.10 6.11 -2.46
C VAL A 98 1.82 6.42 -3.76
N GLY A 99 3.03 6.97 -3.63
CA GLY A 99 3.89 7.26 -4.77
C GLY A 99 4.35 6.01 -5.51
N ASN A 100 4.72 6.15 -6.79
CA ASN A 100 5.09 5.04 -7.67
C ASN A 100 6.13 4.07 -7.10
N ALA A 101 7.19 4.59 -6.47
CA ALA A 101 8.22 3.76 -5.85
C ALA A 101 7.68 2.96 -4.65
N ASP A 102 6.80 3.56 -3.85
CA ASP A 102 6.18 2.89 -2.71
C ASP A 102 5.19 1.82 -3.17
N SER A 103 4.44 2.06 -4.25
CA SER A 103 3.53 1.06 -4.83
C SER A 103 4.25 -0.24 -5.16
N TRP A 104 5.42 -0.17 -5.79
CA TRP A 104 6.23 -1.36 -6.08
C TRP A 104 6.76 -2.04 -4.81
N SER A 105 7.21 -1.26 -3.82
CA SER A 105 7.69 -1.82 -2.55
C SER A 105 6.58 -2.54 -1.77
N ILE A 106 5.37 -1.95 -1.73
CA ILE A 106 4.18 -2.55 -1.11
C ILE A 106 3.79 -3.81 -1.86
N ALA A 107 3.78 -3.77 -3.20
CA ALA A 107 3.43 -4.92 -4.01
C ALA A 107 4.34 -6.12 -3.73
N GLU A 108 5.67 -5.93 -3.72
CA GLU A 108 6.63 -6.99 -3.39
C GLU A 108 6.45 -7.54 -1.97
N HIS A 109 6.09 -6.68 -1.01
CA HIS A 109 5.81 -7.11 0.35
C HIS A 109 4.51 -7.94 0.43
N VAL A 110 3.43 -7.47 -0.21
CA VAL A 110 2.11 -8.13 -0.23
C VAL A 110 2.16 -9.48 -0.93
N SER A 111 2.87 -9.58 -2.07
CA SER A 111 3.04 -10.84 -2.79
C SER A 111 3.62 -11.96 -1.90
N ARG A 112 4.43 -11.61 -0.89
CA ARG A 112 5.06 -12.55 0.04
C ARG A 112 4.22 -12.86 1.28
N MET A 113 3.28 -11.98 1.65
CA MET A 113 2.37 -12.26 2.77
C MET A 113 1.37 -13.37 2.43
N GLY A 114 0.92 -13.43 1.17
CA GLY A 114 -0.01 -14.47 0.73
C GLY A 114 0.62 -15.85 0.49
N THR A 115 1.90 -16.04 0.82
CA THR A 115 2.63 -17.30 0.60
C THR A 115 3.06 -18.01 1.89
N GLU A 116 2.85 -17.39 3.07
CA GLU A 116 3.14 -18.03 4.36
C GLU A 116 1.83 -18.56 4.99
N PRO A 117 1.82 -19.82 5.48
CA PRO A 117 0.63 -20.49 6.01
C PRO A 117 0.14 -19.95 7.36
#